data_AF-A0A1N7EX85-F1
#
_entry.id   AF-A0A1N7EX85-F1
#
_cell.length_a   1.000
_cell.length_b   1.000
_cell.length_c   1.000
_cell.angle_alpha   90.00
_cell.angle_beta   90.00
_cell.angle_gamma   90.00
#
_symmetry.space_group_name_H-M   'P 1'
#
loop_
_entity.id
_entity.type
_entity.pdbx_description
1 polymer ?
#
loop_
_entity_poly.entity_id
_entity_poly.type
_entity_poly.pdbx_seq_one_letter_code
_entity_poly.pdbx_strand_id
1 'polypeptide(L)'
;MRNTDYTNLGQKDRDNTKDQIARLSLAGLQRSTYAGVFEAVPSQRQTCWTCDLILDGYNRRLNITINRKADPTPAGDAVWRYRGRLTGLHPLFQRRAFDLTAQPGTGSALRLIGRLDLRVAVLCVSVLPCVGADGERRILCLLEVQRTSLGH
;
A
#
# COMPACT_ATOMS: atom_id res chain seq x y z
N MET A 1 0.15 22.47 40.43
CA MET A 1 -0.38 21.97 39.14
C MET A 1 0.10 22.88 38.00
N ARG A 2 1.31 22.68 37.45
CA ARG A 2 1.88 23.47 36.33
C ARG A 2 2.94 22.66 35.57
N ASN A 3 2.59 21.50 35.03
CA ASN A 3 3.55 20.71 34.24
C ASN A 3 2.97 20.02 33.00
N THR A 4 1.67 20.20 32.71
CA THR A 4 0.99 19.53 31.59
C THR A 4 1.09 20.33 30.28
N ASP A 5 1.22 21.66 30.35
CA ASP A 5 1.15 22.52 29.17
C ASP A 5 2.44 22.50 28.33
N TYR A 6 3.60 22.40 28.98
CA TYR A 6 4.90 22.33 28.30
C TYR A 6 5.11 21.01 27.55
N THR A 7 4.60 19.91 28.10
CA THR A 7 4.65 18.59 27.45
C THR A 7 3.76 18.57 26.20
N ASN A 8 2.63 19.27 26.24
CA ASN A 8 1.71 19.41 25.10
C ASN A 8 2.30 20.26 23.96
N LEU A 9 3.01 21.35 24.25
CA LEU A 9 3.68 22.15 23.22
C LEU A 9 4.78 21.35 22.50
N GLY A 10 5.68 20.72 23.25
CA GLY A 10 6.77 19.93 22.68
C GLY A 10 6.28 18.72 21.88
N GLN A 11 5.15 18.13 22.27
CA GLN A 11 4.51 17.04 21.52
C GLN A 11 3.88 17.56 20.22
N LYS A 12 3.18 18.70 20.27
CA LYS A 12 2.56 19.34 19.10
C LYS A 12 3.59 19.74 18.04
N ASP A 13 4.71 20.32 18.44
CA ASP A 13 5.78 20.72 17.52
C ASP A 13 6.45 19.50 16.86
N ARG A 14 6.64 18.42 17.62
CA ARG A 14 7.15 17.15 17.09
C ARG A 14 6.19 16.51 16.09
N ASP A 15 4.89 16.52 16.38
CA ASP A 15 3.90 15.95 15.46
C ASP A 15 3.71 16.80 14.21
N ASN A 16 3.74 18.14 14.32
CA ASN A 16 3.80 19.05 13.17
C ASN A 16 5.03 18.77 12.29
N THR A 17 6.20 18.57 12.90
CA THR A 17 7.43 18.23 12.17
C THR A 17 7.31 16.89 11.43
N LYS A 18 6.74 15.86 12.07
CA LYS A 18 6.50 14.56 11.43
C LYS A 18 5.54 14.70 10.25
N ASP A 19 4.50 15.51 10.37
CA ASP A 19 3.53 15.73 9.29
C ASP A 19 4.15 16.48 8.11
N GLN A 20 4.98 17.50 8.37
CA GLN A 20 5.74 18.18 7.33
C GLN A 20 6.69 17.23 6.59
N ILE A 21 7.45 16.41 7.32
CA ILE A 21 8.35 15.44 6.68
C ILE A 21 7.55 14.38 5.91
N ALA A 22 6.42 13.92 6.44
CA ALA A 22 5.54 12.98 5.75
C ALA A 22 5.01 13.57 4.43
N ARG A 23 4.58 14.84 4.45
CA ARG A 23 4.14 15.56 3.23
C ARG A 23 5.26 15.67 2.21
N LEU A 24 6.46 16.08 2.63
CA LEU A 24 7.63 16.16 1.75
C LEU A 24 8.01 14.79 1.17
N SER A 25 7.93 13.74 1.99
CA SER A 25 8.21 12.36 1.56
C SER A 25 7.22 11.85 0.51
N LEU A 26 5.99 12.37 0.51
CA LEU A 26 4.94 12.05 -0.46
C LEU A 26 4.86 13.05 -1.62
N ALA A 27 5.72 14.07 -1.66
CA ALA A 27 5.74 15.06 -2.74
C ALA A 27 6.07 14.43 -4.11
N GLY A 28 6.76 13.28 -4.12
CA GLY A 28 7.00 12.50 -5.34
C GLY A 28 5.75 11.82 -5.91
N LEU A 29 4.68 11.66 -5.13
CA LEU A 29 3.43 11.04 -5.58
C LEU A 29 2.49 12.03 -6.27
N GLN A 30 2.94 12.71 -7.31
CA GLN A 30 2.21 13.83 -7.91
C GLN A 30 0.81 13.47 -8.45
N ARG A 31 0.56 12.23 -8.86
CA ARG A 31 -0.74 11.78 -9.41
C ARG A 31 -1.65 11.26 -8.30
N SER A 32 -2.97 11.38 -8.51
CA SER A 32 -3.97 10.74 -7.64
C SER A 32 -3.96 9.22 -7.77
N THR A 33 -3.48 8.70 -8.90
CA THR A 33 -3.57 7.28 -9.24
C THR A 33 -2.33 6.83 -9.99
N TYR A 34 -1.84 5.65 -9.65
CA TYR A 34 -0.75 4.94 -10.30
C TYR A 34 -1.20 3.51 -10.61
N ALA A 35 -0.68 2.95 -11.71
CA ALA A 35 -0.98 1.58 -12.09
C ALA A 35 0.28 0.86 -12.57
N GLY A 36 0.30 -0.45 -12.39
CA GLY A 36 1.35 -1.33 -12.86
C GLY A 36 0.85 -2.77 -12.95
N VAL A 37 1.71 -3.65 -13.45
CA VAL A 37 1.42 -5.09 -13.55
C VAL A 37 2.19 -5.82 -12.47
N PHE A 38 1.54 -6.78 -11.81
CA PHE A 38 2.19 -7.71 -10.91
C PHE A 38 2.85 -8.82 -11.70
N GLU A 39 4.12 -9.03 -11.39
CA GLU A 39 4.91 -10.16 -11.87
C GLU A 39 5.00 -11.21 -10.76
N ALA A 40 4.82 -12.47 -11.13
CA ALA A 40 5.05 -13.56 -10.19
C ALA A 40 6.56 -13.70 -9.98
N VAL A 41 7.00 -13.63 -8.73
CA VAL A 41 8.39 -13.92 -8.35
C VAL A 41 8.49 -15.42 -8.08
N PRO A 42 9.27 -16.18 -8.86
CA PRO A 42 9.45 -17.59 -8.60
C PRO A 42 10.13 -17.78 -7.24
N SER A 43 9.41 -18.33 -6.26
CA SER A 43 9.95 -18.72 -4.96
C SER A 43 9.44 -20.10 -4.61
N GLN A 44 10.35 -20.98 -4.16
CA GLN A 44 10.05 -22.39 -3.90
C GLN A 44 9.13 -22.63 -2.69
N ARG A 45 8.83 -21.60 -1.89
CA ARG A 45 8.07 -21.77 -0.63
C ARG A 45 6.76 -20.98 -0.55
N GLN A 46 6.61 -19.87 -1.27
CA GLN A 46 5.42 -19.01 -1.20
C GLN A 46 5.21 -18.29 -2.54
N THR A 47 3.94 -18.16 -2.95
CA THR A 47 3.61 -17.30 -4.10
C THR A 47 3.76 -15.84 -3.67
N CYS A 48 4.73 -15.18 -4.30
CA CYS A 48 5.04 -13.77 -4.12
C CYS A 48 4.80 -13.06 -5.45
N TRP A 49 4.08 -11.94 -5.41
CA TRP A 49 3.92 -11.06 -6.55
C TRP A 49 4.56 -9.72 -6.26
N THR A 50 5.21 -9.13 -7.26
CA THR A 50 5.86 -7.82 -7.17
C THR A 50 5.38 -6.89 -8.27
N CYS A 51 5.22 -5.61 -7.97
CA CYS A 51 4.86 -4.58 -8.94
C CYS A 51 5.67 -3.32 -8.67
N ASP A 52 6.36 -2.82 -9.69
CA ASP A 52 7.04 -1.53 -9.66
C ASP A 52 6.11 -0.46 -10.25
N LEU A 53 5.81 0.56 -9.45
CA LEU A 53 5.06 1.75 -9.85
C LEU A 53 6.04 2.90 -10.08
N ILE A 54 6.12 3.36 -11.33
CA ILE A 54 6.95 4.52 -11.69
C ILE A 54 6.22 5.80 -11.29
N LEU A 55 6.85 6.60 -10.44
CA LEU A 55 6.23 7.80 -9.87
C LEU A 55 6.39 9.02 -10.77
N ASP A 56 7.56 9.14 -11.40
CA ASP A 56 7.97 10.27 -12.21
C ASP A 56 9.00 9.85 -13.28
N GLY A 57 9.41 10.80 -14.12
CA GLY A 57 10.45 10.60 -15.13
C GLY A 57 11.88 10.53 -14.57
N TYR A 58 12.06 10.62 -13.24
CA TYR A 58 13.37 10.59 -12.58
C TYR A 58 13.67 9.21 -11.95
N ASN A 59 13.04 8.16 -12.45
CA ASN A 59 13.18 6.78 -11.98
C ASN A 59 12.86 6.58 -10.49
N ARG A 60 12.07 7.48 -9.88
CA ARG A 60 11.54 7.19 -8.55
C ARG A 60 10.46 6.12 -8.69
N ARG A 61 10.61 5.04 -7.94
CA ARG A 61 9.70 3.90 -7.97
C ARG A 61 9.19 3.55 -6.58
N LEU A 62 7.93 3.16 -6.51
CA LEU A 62 7.39 2.38 -5.40
C LEU A 62 7.33 0.93 -5.81
N ASN A 63 7.79 0.06 -4.94
CA ASN A 63 7.64 -1.37 -5.13
C ASN A 63 6.56 -1.90 -4.17
N ILE A 64 5.61 -2.62 -4.73
CA ILE A 64 4.56 -3.31 -3.97
C ILE A 64 4.81 -4.80 -4.09
N THR A 65 4.96 -5.46 -2.95
CA THR A 65 5.07 -6.91 -2.86
C THR A 65 3.84 -7.48 -2.19
N ILE A 66 3.27 -8.58 -2.71
CA ILE A 66 2.16 -9.30 -2.10
C ILE A 66 2.58 -10.73 -1.83
N ASN A 67 2.41 -11.17 -0.59
CA ASN A 67 2.60 -12.55 -0.19
C ASN A 67 1.25 -13.18 0.13
N ARG A 68 1.04 -14.41 -0.37
CA ARG A 68 -0.10 -15.24 0.01
C ARG A 68 0.34 -16.30 1.02
N LYS A 69 -0.38 -16.39 2.14
CA LYS A 69 -0.18 -17.42 3.16
C LYS A 69 -1.50 -18.13 3.44
N ALA A 70 -1.48 -19.46 3.47
CA ALA A 70 -2.58 -20.23 4.05
C ALA A 70 -2.43 -20.20 5.57
N ASP A 71 -3.48 -19.78 6.27
CA ASP A 71 -3.57 -20.00 7.70
C ASP A 71 -4.38 -21.29 7.95
N PRO A 72 -3.82 -22.24 8.73
CA PRO A 72 -4.53 -23.46 9.07
C PRO A 72 -5.73 -23.11 9.94
N THR A 73 -6.90 -23.67 9.61
CA THR A 73 -8.07 -23.59 10.49
C THR A 73 -8.29 -24.94 11.18
N PRO A 74 -8.89 -24.96 12.38
CA PRO A 74 -9.27 -26.18 13.08
C PRO A 74 -10.22 -27.08 12.28
N ALA A 75 -10.95 -26.50 11.31
CA ALA A 75 -11.93 -27.19 10.47
C ALA A 75 -11.33 -27.84 9.21
N GLY A 76 -10.02 -27.68 8.97
CA GLY A 76 -9.34 -28.23 7.79
C GLY A 76 -9.42 -27.37 6.53
N ASP A 77 -10.31 -26.38 6.47
CA ASP A 77 -10.39 -25.42 5.37
C ASP A 77 -9.29 -24.37 5.47
N ALA A 78 -8.45 -24.24 4.44
CA ALA A 78 -7.40 -23.23 4.41
C ALA A 78 -8.00 -21.83 4.17
N VAL A 79 -7.84 -20.92 5.14
CA VAL A 79 -8.17 -19.51 4.96
C VAL A 79 -6.95 -18.79 4.41
N TRP A 80 -7.08 -18.23 3.20
CA TRP A 80 -5.99 -17.50 2.56
C TRP A 80 -5.91 -16.07 3.09
N ARG A 81 -4.74 -15.70 3.63
CA ARG A 81 -4.40 -14.32 3.95
C ARG A 81 -3.44 -13.75 2.92
N TYR A 82 -3.68 -12.50 2.55
CA TYR A 82 -2.86 -11.74 1.62
C TYR A 82 -2.25 -10.57 2.38
N ARG A 83 -0.92 -10.45 2.32
CA ARG A 83 -0.21 -9.36 2.98
C ARG A 83 0.62 -8.59 1.95
N GLY A 84 0.32 -7.31 1.84
CA GLY A 84 1.05 -6.36 1.01
C GLY A 84 2.19 -5.72 1.78
N ARG A 85 3.25 -5.32 1.06
CA ARG A 85 4.35 -4.51 1.56
C ARG A 85 4.70 -3.45 0.52
N LEU A 86 4.81 -2.20 0.96
CA LEU A 86 5.22 -1.07 0.14
C LEU A 86 6.65 -0.66 0.46
N THR A 87 7.52 -0.62 -0.54
CA THR A 87 8.90 -0.13 -0.40
C THR A 87 9.18 1.00 -1.40
N GLY A 88 10.27 1.73 -1.21
CA GLY A 88 10.57 2.96 -1.97
C GLY A 88 10.04 4.25 -1.32
N LEU A 89 9.25 4.17 -0.24
CA LEU A 89 8.90 5.33 0.58
C LEU A 89 10.00 5.67 1.60
N HIS A 90 9.96 6.90 2.14
CA HIS A 90 10.90 7.40 3.15
C HIS A 90 10.83 6.60 4.48
N PRO A 91 11.96 6.32 5.17
CA PRO A 91 12.05 5.49 6.39
C PRO A 91 11.09 5.86 7.53
N LEU A 92 10.67 7.12 7.62
CA LEU A 92 9.77 7.60 8.67
C LEU A 92 8.37 6.98 8.63
N PHE A 93 7.98 6.36 7.51
CA PHE A 93 6.79 5.52 7.46
C PHE A 93 7.10 4.15 8.08
N GLN A 94 6.88 4.05 9.40
CA GLN A 94 7.19 2.87 10.23
C GLN A 94 6.36 1.63 9.85
N ARG A 95 5.13 1.82 9.36
CA ARG A 95 4.29 0.75 8.83
C ARG A 95 4.23 0.86 7.32
N ARG A 96 4.74 -0.19 6.67
CA ARG A 96 4.75 -0.37 5.21
C ARG A 96 4.05 -1.64 4.78
N ALA A 97 3.69 -2.48 5.74
CA ALA A 97 2.91 -3.67 5.50
C ALA A 97 1.43 -3.35 5.73
N PHE A 98 0.57 -3.93 4.91
CA PHE A 98 -0.87 -3.78 4.99
C PHE A 98 -1.53 -5.12 4.67
N ASP A 99 -2.70 -5.35 5.25
CA ASP A 99 -3.49 -6.53 4.94
C ASP A 99 -4.36 -6.26 3.71
N LEU A 100 -4.51 -7.30 2.89
CA LEU A 100 -5.34 -7.30 1.70
C LEU A 100 -6.57 -8.16 1.99
N THR A 101 -7.73 -7.56 1.82
CA THR A 101 -9.02 -8.26 1.95
C THR A 101 -9.50 -8.70 0.59
N ALA A 102 -9.93 -9.96 0.51
CA ALA A 102 -10.60 -10.49 -0.65
C ALA A 102 -12.02 -9.93 -0.74
N GLN A 103 -12.37 -9.39 -1.90
CA GLN A 103 -13.72 -8.98 -2.22
C GLN A 103 -14.23 -9.78 -3.43
N PRO A 104 -15.52 -10.17 -3.42
CA PRO A 104 -16.13 -10.78 -4.59
C PRO A 104 -16.06 -9.81 -5.77
N GLY A 105 -15.42 -10.22 -6.86
CA GLY A 105 -15.40 -9.48 -8.11
C GLY A 105 -16.49 -9.97 -9.08
N THR A 106 -16.65 -9.25 -10.19
CA THR A 106 -17.45 -9.70 -11.33
C THR A 106 -16.79 -10.90 -11.99
N GLY A 107 -17.52 -12.02 -12.12
CA GLY A 107 -17.07 -13.22 -12.83
C GLY A 107 -15.90 -13.96 -12.16
N SER A 108 -16.13 -14.58 -11.00
CA SER A 108 -15.17 -15.45 -10.26
C SER A 108 -13.77 -14.87 -9.96
N ALA A 109 -13.52 -13.63 -10.32
CA ALA A 109 -12.20 -13.01 -10.25
C ALA A 109 -12.04 -12.36 -8.88
N LEU A 110 -11.09 -12.85 -8.09
CA LEU A 110 -10.82 -12.33 -6.75
C LEU A 110 -10.20 -10.93 -6.87
N ARG A 111 -10.89 -9.91 -6.38
CA ARG A 111 -10.31 -8.58 -6.19
C ARG A 111 -9.71 -8.53 -4.79
N LEU A 112 -8.47 -8.05 -4.66
CA LEU A 112 -7.88 -7.77 -3.35
C LEU A 112 -7.80 -6.27 -3.13
N ILE A 113 -8.15 -5.81 -1.92
CA ILE A 113 -8.06 -4.40 -1.54
C ILE A 113 -7.35 -4.25 -0.21
N GLY A 114 -6.37 -3.36 -0.18
CA GLY A 114 -5.58 -3.02 1.01
C GLY A 114 -5.52 -1.51 1.19
N ARG A 115 -5.31 -1.07 2.43
CA ARG A 115 -5.16 0.34 2.78
C ARG A 115 -3.93 0.52 3.63
N LEU A 116 -3.17 1.58 3.37
CA LEU A 116 -2.02 1.98 4.16
C LEU A 116 -2.17 3.45 4.56
N ASP A 117 -2.34 3.68 5.86
CA ASP A 117 -2.45 5.01 6.45
C ASP A 117 -1.06 5.57 6.75
N LEU A 118 -0.74 6.72 6.16
CA LEU A 118 0.52 7.43 6.29
C LEU A 118 0.37 8.76 7.04
N ARG A 119 -0.65 8.90 7.90
CA ARG A 119 -1.09 10.10 8.64
C ARG A 119 -1.63 11.23 7.77
N VAL A 120 -0.85 11.68 6.80
CA VAL A 120 -1.19 12.83 5.92
C VAL A 120 -1.81 12.39 4.58
N ALA A 121 -1.81 11.09 4.32
CA ALA A 121 -2.45 10.47 3.17
C ALA A 121 -2.80 9.01 3.48
N VAL A 122 -3.81 8.50 2.80
CA VAL A 122 -4.15 7.08 2.74
C VAL A 122 -3.83 6.57 1.35
N LEU A 123 -3.07 5.49 1.29
CA LEU A 123 -2.80 4.77 0.06
C LEU A 123 -3.74 3.58 -0.04
N CYS A 124 -4.58 3.56 -1.06
CA CYS A 124 -5.47 2.43 -1.35
C CYS A 124 -4.84 1.59 -2.47
N VAL A 125 -4.63 0.31 -2.20
CA VAL A 125 -4.05 -0.65 -3.15
C VAL A 125 -5.17 -1.60 -3.58
N SER A 126 -5.47 -1.64 -4.87
CA SER A 126 -6.35 -2.64 -5.48
C SER A 126 -5.54 -3.58 -6.36
N VAL A 127 -5.84 -4.88 -6.26
CA VAL A 127 -5.28 -5.94 -7.10
C VAL A 127 -6.41 -6.52 -7.92
N LEU A 128 -6.28 -6.43 -9.24
CA LEU A 128 -7.34 -6.72 -10.18
C LEU A 128 -6.84 -7.72 -11.21
N PRO A 129 -7.49 -8.89 -11.38
CA PRO A 129 -7.22 -9.72 -12.55
C PRO A 129 -7.70 -9.00 -13.80
N CYS A 130 -6.92 -9.05 -14.88
CA CYS A 130 -7.31 -8.53 -16.18
C CYS A 130 -6.81 -9.45 -17.31
N VAL A 131 -7.30 -9.18 -18.51
CA VAL A 131 -6.82 -9.82 -19.74
C VAL A 131 -6.18 -8.73 -20.60
N GLY A 132 -4.94 -8.96 -21.03
CA GLY A 132 -4.22 -8.08 -21.94
C GLY A 132 -4.82 -8.09 -23.34
N ALA A 133 -4.40 -7.13 -24.17
CA ALA A 133 -4.81 -7.06 -25.58
C ALA A 133 -4.37 -8.29 -26.39
N ASP A 134 -3.32 -8.96 -25.95
CA ASP A 134 -2.80 -10.24 -26.45
C ASP A 134 -3.56 -11.47 -25.93
N GLY A 135 -4.59 -11.28 -25.10
CA GLY A 135 -5.35 -12.37 -24.50
C GLY A 135 -4.70 -12.99 -23.26
N GLU A 136 -3.52 -12.51 -22.85
CA GLU A 136 -2.83 -13.03 -21.67
C GLU A 136 -3.48 -12.56 -20.37
N ARG A 137 -3.59 -13.47 -19.40
CA ARG A 137 -4.06 -13.11 -18.05
C ARG A 137 -2.96 -12.36 -17.31
N ARG A 138 -3.29 -11.18 -16.81
CA ARG A 138 -2.41 -10.34 -16.01
C ARG A 138 -3.08 -9.97 -14.69
N ILE A 139 -2.26 -9.53 -13.74
CA ILE A 139 -2.74 -9.01 -12.46
C ILE A 139 -2.33 -7.55 -12.41
N LEU A 140 -3.28 -6.64 -12.40
CA LEU A 140 -3.04 -5.20 -12.28
C LEU A 140 -2.92 -4.81 -10.81
N CYS A 141 -1.97 -3.93 -10.54
CA CYS A 141 -1.91 -3.13 -9.33
C CYS A 141 -2.44 -1.74 -9.64
N LEU A 142 -3.40 -1.27 -8.86
CA LEU A 142 -3.85 0.11 -8.85
C LEU A 142 -3.56 0.71 -7.47
N LEU A 143 -2.85 1.82 -7.44
CA LEU A 143 -2.54 2.59 -6.24
C LEU A 143 -3.23 3.95 -6.32
N GLU A 144 -4.18 4.20 -5.42
CA GLU A 144 -4.84 5.49 -5.29
C GLU A 144 -4.28 6.24 -4.07
N VAL A 145 -3.98 7.52 -4.26
CA VAL A 145 -3.39 8.40 -3.25
C VAL A 145 -4.47 9.38 -2.75
N GLN A 146 -5.02 9.11 -1.57
CA GLN A 146 -6.02 9.96 -0.93
C GLN A 146 -5.31 10.87 0.07
N ARG A 147 -5.04 12.12 -0.32
CA ARG A 147 -4.40 13.10 0.57
C ARG A 147 -5.44 13.69 1.53
N THR A 148 -5.05 13.88 2.78
CA THR A 148 -5.88 14.64 3.73
C THR A 148 -5.86 16.11 3.29
N SER A 149 -6.97 16.59 2.74
CA SER A 149 -7.14 18.02 2.45
C SER A 149 -7.10 18.80 3.77
N LEU A 150 -6.21 19.77 3.86
CA LEU A 150 -6.38 20.84 4.85
C LEU A 150 -7.61 21.63 4.40
N GLY A 151 -8.65 21.66 5.24
CA GLY A 151 -9.57 22.79 5.20
C GLY A 151 -8.73 24.04 5.43
N HIS A 152 -8.63 24.86 4.38
CA HIS A 152 -8.19 26.24 4.50
C HIS A 152 -9.35 27.08 5.01
#